data_AF-A0AAU7C5S0-F1
#
_entry.id   AF-A0AAU7C5S0-F1
#
_cell.length_a   1.000
_cell.length_b   1.000
_cell.length_c   1.000
_cell.angle_alpha   90.00
_cell.angle_beta   90.00
_cell.angle_gamma   90.00
#
_symmetry.space_group_name_H-M   'P 1'
#
loop_
_entity.id
_entity.type
_entity.pdbx_description
1 polymer ?
#
loop_
_entity_poly.entity_id
_entity_poly.type
_entity_poly.pdbx_seq_one_letter_code
_entity_poly.pdbx_strand_id
1 'polypeptide(L)'
;MLNPIGLSMHELGRIMTSPPAAANQGIYLAHDLNSNHYFVLDRLNNSDLSQQPFEFETFDDAYAFSKLRERGNMDKEKKQEKKVSPTEIERFAVSRKAQQLLKDGTQTIDAMEKLVDRVSPVVDYGRVNSLLLTQASPEQGFMTKQAWIRHDKNEDLKGVDFDQLEGVKVFVPNAKQPGQPVTFDVGKMYSADEIAAKYPNVKMPAQALVSQRNLMHQSSEPERLGAVVDALRELRVPKPDWVWGRNQIHAVQTHMARHMAFASTGLTNQSFHFSASERKAMANLQPDELQTMFVKSVSLASKINRTASRKLYQMKTQQKMQQPVKTKAKER
;
A
#
# COMPACT_ATOMS: atom_id res chain seq x y z
N MET A 1 15.13 -21.28 -6.45
CA MET A 1 14.56 -19.92 -6.43
C MET A 1 13.05 -20.06 -6.63
N LEU A 2 12.32 -20.20 -5.53
CA LEU A 2 10.86 -20.02 -5.55
C LEU A 2 10.54 -18.60 -6.01
N ASN A 3 9.73 -18.48 -7.06
CA ASN A 3 9.19 -17.20 -7.48
C ASN A 3 8.07 -16.84 -6.48
N PRO A 4 8.24 -15.86 -5.58
CA PRO A 4 7.33 -15.67 -4.47
C PRO A 4 6.24 -14.71 -4.93
N ILE A 5 5.13 -15.24 -5.45
CA ILE A 5 3.76 -14.69 -5.48
C ILE A 5 2.93 -15.75 -6.19
N GLY A 6 1.81 -16.17 -5.58
CA GLY A 6 0.90 -17.17 -6.13
C GLY A 6 0.48 -16.79 -7.54
N LEU A 7 0.96 -17.56 -8.51
CA LEU A 7 0.58 -17.42 -9.91
C LEU A 7 -0.91 -17.73 -10.04
N SER A 8 -1.59 -17.06 -10.96
CA SER A 8 -2.91 -17.51 -11.41
C SER A 8 -2.77 -18.83 -12.19
N MET A 9 -3.83 -19.65 -12.21
CA MET A 9 -3.85 -20.89 -13.02
C MET A 9 -3.59 -20.64 -14.50
N HIS A 10 -3.97 -19.47 -15.01
CA HIS A 10 -3.66 -19.07 -16.39
C HIS A 10 -2.16 -18.81 -16.61
N GLU A 11 -1.47 -18.22 -15.64
CA GLU A 11 0.00 -18.06 -15.69
C GLU A 11 0.71 -19.40 -15.53
N LEU A 12 0.21 -20.29 -14.66
CA LEU A 12 0.71 -21.65 -14.54
C LEU A 12 0.55 -22.43 -15.86
N GLY A 13 -0.60 -22.31 -16.52
CA GLY A 13 -0.85 -22.93 -17.82
C GLY A 13 0.09 -22.46 -18.93
N ARG A 14 0.48 -21.18 -18.93
CA ARG A 14 1.51 -20.66 -19.86
C ARG A 14 2.88 -21.24 -19.58
N ILE A 15 3.23 -21.44 -18.32
CA ILE A 15 4.51 -22.07 -17.93
C ILE A 15 4.51 -23.53 -18.34
N MET A 16 3.39 -24.26 -18.15
CA MET A 16 3.23 -25.65 -18.57
C MET A 16 3.44 -25.85 -20.08
N THR A 17 2.99 -24.91 -20.92
CA THR A 17 3.12 -25.03 -22.38
C THR A 17 4.40 -24.42 -22.96
N SER A 18 5.25 -23.79 -22.13
CA SER A 18 6.47 -23.13 -22.57
C SER A 18 7.65 -24.12 -22.72
N PRO A 19 8.48 -24.01 -23.78
CA PRO A 19 9.67 -24.84 -23.97
C PRO A 19 10.71 -24.69 -22.84
N PRO A 20 11.38 -25.78 -22.40
CA PRO A 20 12.31 -25.75 -21.26
C PRO A 20 13.55 -24.86 -21.46
N ALA A 21 13.95 -24.60 -22.70
CA ALA A 21 15.21 -23.91 -23.04
C ALA A 21 15.20 -22.39 -22.78
N ALA A 22 14.04 -21.80 -22.47
CA ALA A 22 13.91 -20.38 -22.15
C ALA A 22 13.74 -20.19 -20.63
N ALA A 23 14.84 -20.17 -19.87
CA ALA A 23 14.99 -19.61 -18.51
C ALA A 23 13.93 -19.96 -17.41
N ASN A 24 13.07 -20.95 -17.62
CA ASN A 24 11.93 -21.25 -16.73
C ASN A 24 12.14 -22.54 -15.90
N GLN A 25 13.35 -22.71 -15.35
CA GLN A 25 13.63 -23.72 -14.34
C GLN A 25 13.25 -23.17 -12.96
N GLY A 26 12.37 -23.87 -12.26
CA GLY A 26 11.93 -23.44 -10.94
C GLY A 26 10.77 -24.28 -10.41
N ILE A 27 10.46 -24.04 -9.14
CA ILE A 27 9.22 -24.51 -8.53
C ILE A 27 8.24 -23.35 -8.54
N TYR A 28 7.06 -23.59 -9.09
CA TYR A 28 6.00 -22.61 -9.25
C TYR A 28 4.83 -23.00 -8.37
N LEU A 29 4.31 -22.06 -7.60
CA LEU A 29 3.12 -22.25 -6.77
C LEU A 29 2.01 -21.35 -7.29
N ALA A 30 0.86 -21.93 -7.57
CA ALA A 30 -0.34 -21.26 -8.06
C ALA A 30 -1.51 -21.51 -7.13
N HIS A 31 -2.46 -20.59 -7.13
CA HIS A 31 -3.74 -20.74 -6.43
C HIS A 31 -4.86 -20.71 -7.46
N ASP A 32 -5.67 -21.76 -7.50
CA ASP A 32 -6.90 -21.75 -8.28
C ASP A 32 -8.02 -21.16 -7.46
N LEU A 33 -8.46 -19.96 -7.85
CA LEU A 33 -9.54 -19.26 -7.17
C LEU A 33 -10.91 -19.93 -7.36
N ASN A 34 -11.06 -20.80 -8.36
CA ASN A 34 -12.33 -21.47 -8.65
C ASN A 34 -12.53 -22.72 -7.77
N SER A 35 -11.50 -23.55 -7.64
CA SER A 35 -11.52 -24.76 -6.82
C SER A 35 -11.01 -24.54 -5.39
N ASN A 36 -10.38 -23.39 -5.13
CA ASN A 36 -9.68 -23.04 -3.90
C ASN A 36 -8.50 -23.96 -3.53
N HIS A 37 -7.97 -24.71 -4.51
CA HIS A 37 -6.78 -25.54 -4.33
C HIS A 37 -5.50 -24.81 -4.75
N TYR A 38 -4.38 -25.28 -4.23
CA TYR A 38 -3.05 -24.81 -4.53
C TYR A 38 -2.32 -25.83 -5.39
N PHE A 39 -1.61 -25.35 -6.40
CA PHE A 39 -0.92 -26.18 -7.37
C PHE A 39 0.56 -25.87 -7.38
N VAL A 40 1.39 -26.90 -7.27
CA VAL A 40 2.84 -26.78 -7.33
C VAL A 40 3.35 -27.49 -8.57
N LEU A 41 3.98 -26.73 -9.49
CA LEU A 41 4.67 -27.27 -10.65
C LEU A 41 6.18 -27.26 -10.38
N ASP A 42 6.79 -28.44 -10.35
CA ASP A 42 8.23 -28.62 -10.11
C ASP A 42 8.98 -28.86 -11.43
N ARG A 43 9.56 -27.80 -12.01
CA ARG A 43 10.39 -27.88 -13.22
C ARG A 43 11.89 -27.89 -12.92
N LEU A 44 12.31 -28.21 -11.69
CA LEU A 44 13.73 -28.37 -11.42
C LEU A 44 14.25 -29.62 -12.16
N ASN A 45 15.22 -29.41 -13.07
CA ASN A 45 16.00 -30.44 -13.77
C ASN A 45 15.26 -31.37 -14.74
N ASN A 46 14.03 -31.05 -15.17
CA ASN A 46 13.26 -31.92 -16.08
C ASN A 46 13.17 -31.34 -17.50
N SER A 47 13.47 -32.18 -18.50
CA SER A 47 13.39 -31.87 -19.94
C SER A 47 12.04 -32.17 -20.57
N ASP A 48 11.12 -32.82 -19.83
CA ASP A 48 9.82 -33.25 -20.37
C ASP A 48 8.73 -32.18 -20.25
N LEU A 49 8.03 -31.98 -21.36
CA LEU A 49 7.00 -30.96 -21.56
C LEU A 49 5.65 -31.27 -20.87
N SER A 50 5.45 -32.49 -20.35
CA SER A 50 4.13 -33.03 -19.94
C SER A 50 3.89 -33.13 -18.43
N GLN A 51 4.58 -32.34 -17.60
CA GLN A 51 4.41 -32.42 -16.15
C GLN A 51 3.08 -31.81 -15.67
N GLN A 52 2.30 -32.63 -14.96
CA GLN A 52 1.12 -32.22 -14.22
C GLN A 52 1.53 -31.60 -12.87
N PRO A 53 0.87 -30.52 -12.42
CA PRO A 53 1.14 -29.92 -11.12
C PRO A 53 0.63 -30.81 -9.97
N PHE A 54 1.29 -30.72 -8.82
CA PHE A 54 0.84 -31.32 -7.56
C PHE A 54 -0.24 -30.44 -6.93
N GLU A 55 -1.37 -31.01 -6.56
CA GLU A 55 -2.51 -30.30 -5.97
C GLU A 55 -2.51 -30.43 -4.43
N PHE A 56 -2.92 -29.36 -3.75
CA PHE A 56 -3.00 -29.27 -2.30
C PHE A 56 -4.24 -28.47 -1.87
N GLU A 57 -4.85 -28.86 -0.76
CA GLU A 57 -6.00 -28.16 -0.17
C GLU A 57 -5.62 -26.87 0.55
N THR A 58 -4.39 -26.79 1.07
CA THR A 58 -3.92 -25.62 1.84
C THR A 58 -2.66 -25.02 1.26
N PHE A 59 -2.50 -23.71 1.47
CA PHE A 59 -1.30 -22.99 1.09
C PHE A 59 -0.08 -23.51 1.85
N ASP A 60 -0.23 -23.84 3.14
CA ASP A 60 0.88 -24.26 3.99
C ASP A 60 1.45 -25.60 3.54
N ASP A 61 0.60 -26.54 3.10
CA ASP A 61 1.03 -27.82 2.55
C ASP A 61 1.74 -27.64 1.20
N ALA A 62 1.15 -26.84 0.30
CA ALA A 62 1.75 -26.52 -0.99
C ALA A 62 3.11 -25.81 -0.82
N TYR A 63 3.19 -24.89 0.14
CA TYR A 63 4.39 -24.14 0.44
C TYR A 63 5.45 -25.03 1.08
N ALA A 64 5.09 -25.86 2.06
CA ALA A 64 5.99 -26.82 2.70
C ALA A 64 6.54 -27.83 1.68
N PHE A 65 5.69 -28.35 0.79
CA PHE A 65 6.09 -29.22 -0.31
C PHE A 65 7.07 -28.52 -1.26
N SER A 66 6.78 -27.28 -1.66
CA SER A 66 7.64 -26.48 -2.53
C SER A 66 9.02 -26.24 -1.89
N LYS A 67 9.07 -26.03 -0.56
CA LYS A 67 10.30 -25.85 0.20
C LYS A 67 11.09 -27.15 0.37
N LEU A 68 10.42 -28.28 0.55
CA LEU A 68 11.04 -29.60 0.58
C LEU A 68 11.72 -29.95 -0.75
N ARG A 69 11.04 -29.70 -1.88
CA ARG A 69 11.60 -29.90 -3.22
C ARG A 69 12.77 -28.96 -3.52
N GLU A 70 12.68 -27.70 -3.09
CA GLU A 70 13.79 -26.74 -3.19
C GLU A 70 14.99 -27.19 -2.34
N ARG A 71 14.76 -27.73 -1.13
CA ARG A 71 15.81 -28.26 -0.24
C ARG A 71 16.46 -29.55 -0.77
N GLY A 72 15.67 -30.49 -1.28
CA GLY A 72 16.18 -31.77 -1.80
C GLY A 72 17.14 -31.61 -3.01
N ASN A 73 17.03 -30.51 -3.76
CA ASN A 73 18.01 -30.16 -4.80
C ASN A 73 19.17 -29.29 -4.27
N MET A 74 18.97 -28.48 -3.23
CA MET A 74 20.06 -27.74 -2.56
C MET A 74 21.02 -28.65 -1.80
N ASP A 75 20.54 -29.78 -1.25
CA ASP A 75 21.37 -30.77 -0.55
C ASP A 75 22.36 -31.48 -1.49
N LYS A 76 22.07 -31.50 -2.81
CA LYS A 76 23.01 -32.00 -3.83
C LYS A 76 24.00 -30.95 -4.32
N GLU A 77 23.72 -29.66 -4.13
CA GLU A 77 24.53 -28.57 -4.72
C GLU A 77 25.40 -27.76 -3.77
N LYS A 78 25.20 -27.74 -2.44
CA LYS A 78 26.13 -26.97 -1.56
C LYS A 78 26.04 -27.28 -0.06
N LYS A 79 27.09 -27.92 0.44
CA LYS A 79 27.64 -27.73 1.80
C LYS A 79 28.14 -26.29 2.03
N GLN A 80 27.28 -25.29 1.91
CA GLN A 80 27.55 -23.91 2.33
C GLN A 80 26.28 -23.31 2.93
N GLU A 81 26.24 -23.20 4.26
CA GLU A 81 25.23 -22.47 5.01
C GLU A 81 25.13 -21.01 4.52
N LYS A 82 24.10 -20.68 3.74
CA LYS A 82 23.75 -19.28 3.48
C LYS A 82 23.11 -18.69 4.74
N LYS A 83 23.88 -17.94 5.52
CA LYS A 83 23.35 -17.03 6.55
C LYS A 83 22.38 -16.04 5.89
N VAL A 84 21.15 -15.94 6.40
CA VAL A 84 20.17 -14.91 5.99
C VAL A 84 20.82 -13.53 6.17
N SER A 85 20.76 -12.68 5.15
CA SER A 85 21.41 -11.36 5.23
C SER A 85 20.69 -10.46 6.26
N PRO A 86 21.40 -9.56 6.97
CA PRO A 86 20.78 -8.61 7.89
C PRO A 86 19.61 -7.82 7.26
N THR A 87 19.74 -7.47 5.98
CA THR A 87 18.71 -6.77 5.20
C THR A 87 17.44 -7.60 5.02
N GLU A 88 17.56 -8.90 4.79
CA GLU A 88 16.40 -9.80 4.69
C GLU A 88 15.71 -9.95 6.05
N ILE A 89 16.47 -10.09 7.13
CA ILE A 89 15.93 -10.15 8.50
C ILE A 89 15.11 -8.89 8.80
N GLU A 90 15.62 -7.72 8.44
CA GLU A 90 14.92 -6.46 8.67
C GLU A 90 13.61 -6.35 7.86
N ARG A 91 13.63 -6.75 6.58
CA ARG A 91 12.42 -6.80 5.73
C ARG A 91 11.35 -7.74 6.30
N PHE A 92 11.75 -8.89 6.86
CA PHE A 92 10.83 -9.81 7.52
C PHE A 92 10.25 -9.20 8.80
N ALA A 93 11.07 -8.54 9.62
CA ALA A 93 10.61 -7.89 10.84
C ALA A 93 9.57 -6.78 10.55
N VAL A 94 9.81 -5.93 9.54
CA VAL A 94 8.88 -4.88 9.12
C VAL A 94 7.58 -5.47 8.55
N SER A 95 7.67 -6.52 7.72
CA SER A 95 6.48 -7.24 7.23
C SER A 95 5.63 -7.82 8.36
N ARG A 96 6.28 -8.50 9.32
CA ARG A 96 5.60 -9.10 10.48
C ARG A 96 4.94 -8.04 11.35
N LYS A 97 5.59 -6.88 11.53
CA LYS A 97 5.00 -5.76 12.28
C LYS A 97 3.74 -5.22 11.61
N ALA A 98 3.75 -5.05 10.29
CA ALA A 98 2.57 -4.60 9.55
C ALA A 98 1.40 -5.61 9.66
N GLN A 99 1.69 -6.91 9.58
CA GLN A 99 0.69 -7.98 9.77
C GLN A 99 0.12 -7.98 11.19
N GLN A 100 0.97 -7.79 12.20
CA GLN A 100 0.53 -7.72 13.60
C GLN A 100 -0.38 -6.51 13.83
N LEU A 101 -0.01 -5.33 13.33
CA LEU A 101 -0.83 -4.12 13.43
C LEU A 101 -2.20 -4.29 12.77
N LEU A 102 -2.25 -4.96 11.62
CA LEU A 102 -3.49 -5.29 10.94
C LEU A 102 -4.34 -6.24 11.81
N LYS A 103 -3.76 -7.35 12.27
CA LYS A 103 -4.45 -8.35 13.10
C LYS A 103 -5.02 -7.74 14.37
N ASP A 104 -4.22 -6.97 15.10
CA ASP A 104 -4.64 -6.32 16.35
C ASP A 104 -5.74 -5.29 16.08
N GLY A 105 -5.57 -4.48 15.03
CA GLY A 105 -6.53 -3.46 14.65
C GLY A 105 -7.80 -4.02 14.00
N THR A 106 -7.90 -5.30 13.66
CA THR A 106 -9.12 -5.92 13.12
C THR A 106 -9.65 -7.06 13.99
N GLN A 107 -9.14 -7.18 15.22
CA GLN A 107 -9.59 -8.20 16.18
C GLN A 107 -11.02 -7.97 16.67
N THR A 108 -11.44 -6.71 16.76
CA THR A 108 -12.78 -6.29 17.20
C THR A 108 -13.27 -5.11 16.38
N ILE A 109 -14.58 -4.86 16.39
CA ILE A 109 -15.17 -3.69 15.72
C ILE A 109 -14.59 -2.37 16.28
N ASP A 110 -14.38 -2.29 17.59
CA ASP A 110 -13.82 -1.09 18.23
C ASP A 110 -12.34 -0.87 17.88
N ALA A 111 -11.56 -1.95 17.78
CA ALA A 111 -10.19 -1.87 17.30
C ALA A 111 -10.14 -1.41 15.84
N MET A 112 -11.07 -1.91 15.01
CA MET A 112 -11.17 -1.54 13.59
C MET A 112 -11.58 -0.08 13.41
N GLU A 113 -12.51 0.41 14.22
CA GLU A 113 -12.90 1.83 14.23
C GLU A 113 -11.69 2.74 14.49
N LYS A 114 -10.91 2.43 15.54
CA LYS A 114 -9.67 3.15 15.85
C LYS A 114 -8.62 3.02 14.74
N LEU A 115 -8.49 1.83 14.13
CA LEU A 115 -7.54 1.62 13.05
C LEU A 115 -7.90 2.44 11.81
N VAL A 116 -9.18 2.57 11.47
CA VAL A 116 -9.66 3.44 10.37
C VAL A 116 -9.21 4.87 10.60
N ASP A 117 -9.39 5.43 11.79
CA ASP A 117 -8.94 6.78 12.11
C ASP A 117 -7.43 6.95 12.00
N ARG A 118 -6.65 5.98 12.51
CA ARG A 118 -5.18 6.04 12.45
C ARG A 118 -4.64 5.93 11.03
N VAL A 119 -5.26 5.11 10.18
CA VAL A 119 -4.83 4.90 8.78
C VAL A 119 -5.30 6.03 7.86
N SER A 120 -6.43 6.67 8.18
CA SER A 120 -7.06 7.69 7.32
C SER A 120 -6.09 8.78 6.83
N PRO A 121 -5.28 9.46 7.68
CA PRO A 121 -4.35 10.51 7.22
C PRO A 121 -3.19 9.99 6.36
N VAL A 122 -2.90 8.68 6.44
CA VAL A 122 -1.74 8.05 5.82
C VAL A 122 -2.10 6.99 4.77
N VAL A 123 -3.37 6.92 4.35
CA VAL A 123 -3.87 5.90 3.41
C VAL A 123 -3.18 5.95 2.03
N ASP A 124 -2.60 7.11 1.68
CA ASP A 124 -1.94 7.35 0.40
C ASP A 124 -0.50 6.81 0.33
N TYR A 125 0.06 6.36 1.45
CA TYR A 125 1.39 5.73 1.49
C TYR A 125 1.39 4.25 1.06
N GLY A 126 0.21 3.71 0.73
CA GLY A 126 0.01 2.33 0.31
C GLY A 126 -0.16 1.40 1.51
N ARG A 127 -1.02 0.36 1.34
CA ARG A 127 -1.56 -0.47 2.43
C ARG A 127 -0.58 -0.84 3.55
N VAL A 128 0.58 -1.38 3.20
CA VAL A 128 1.57 -1.85 4.20
C VAL A 128 2.21 -0.68 4.93
N ASN A 129 2.66 0.35 4.21
CA ASN A 129 3.27 1.52 4.84
C ASN A 129 2.25 2.33 5.63
N SER A 130 1.02 2.49 5.15
CA SER A 130 -0.05 3.14 5.90
C SER A 130 -0.28 2.48 7.26
N LEU A 131 -0.27 1.13 7.33
CA LEU A 131 -0.33 0.40 8.59
C LEU A 131 0.88 0.70 9.47
N LEU A 132 2.10 0.62 8.93
CA LEU A 132 3.32 0.89 9.69
C LEU A 132 3.36 2.31 10.25
N LEU A 133 2.92 3.30 9.48
CA LEU A 133 2.87 4.71 9.88
C LEU A 133 1.88 4.96 11.03
N THR A 134 0.88 4.09 11.25
CA THR A 134 -0.02 4.23 12.41
C THR A 134 0.68 4.14 13.77
N GLN A 135 1.90 3.59 13.83
CA GLN A 135 2.71 3.53 15.05
C GLN A 135 3.04 4.92 15.60
N ALA A 136 3.12 5.91 14.73
CA ALA A 136 3.37 7.30 15.06
C ALA A 136 2.07 8.14 15.04
N SER A 137 0.88 7.52 15.00
CA SER A 137 -0.38 8.26 15.01
C SER A 137 -0.51 9.10 16.30
N PRO A 138 -0.98 10.37 16.24
CA PRO A 138 -1.66 11.02 15.11
C PRO A 138 -0.75 11.83 14.17
N GLU A 139 0.56 11.58 14.13
CA GLU A 139 1.49 12.34 13.28
C GLU A 139 1.16 12.25 11.78
N GLN A 140 1.53 13.30 11.04
CA GLN A 140 1.23 13.47 9.62
C GLN A 140 2.42 14.00 8.82
N GLY A 141 2.28 13.98 7.49
CA GLY A 141 3.27 14.58 6.61
C GLY A 141 4.57 13.79 6.46
N PHE A 142 4.48 12.46 6.53
CA PHE A 142 5.65 11.58 6.44
C PHE A 142 6.39 11.69 5.11
N MET A 143 7.72 11.82 5.18
CA MET A 143 8.61 11.75 4.03
C MET A 143 9.93 11.06 4.39
N THR A 144 10.61 10.47 3.41
CA THR A 144 11.99 10.00 3.60
C THR A 144 12.94 11.19 3.73
N LYS A 145 14.10 11.01 4.38
CA LYS A 145 15.17 12.04 4.48
C LYS A 145 15.48 12.68 3.12
N GLN A 146 15.63 11.84 2.08
CA GLN A 146 15.89 12.31 0.72
C GLN A 146 14.75 13.15 0.14
N ALA A 147 13.49 12.82 0.44
CA ALA A 147 12.35 13.60 -0.02
C ALA A 147 12.26 14.95 0.71
N TRP A 148 12.49 14.99 2.03
CA TRP A 148 12.58 16.23 2.79
C TRP A 148 13.63 17.18 2.20
N ILE A 149 14.86 16.70 2.01
CA ILE A 149 15.97 17.50 1.46
C ILE A 149 15.67 17.96 0.02
N ARG A 150 15.06 17.10 -0.81
CA ARG A 150 14.72 17.46 -2.20
C ARG A 150 13.67 18.57 -2.29
N HIS A 151 12.71 18.57 -1.37
CA HIS A 151 11.63 19.57 -1.36
C HIS A 151 12.05 20.87 -0.67
N ASP A 152 13.04 20.83 0.21
CA ASP A 152 13.61 21.99 0.89
C ASP A 152 14.56 22.82 0.00
N LYS A 153 13.98 23.55 -0.97
CA LYS A 153 14.75 24.37 -1.92
C LYS A 153 15.39 25.61 -1.29
N ASN A 154 14.89 26.07 -0.15
CA ASN A 154 15.34 27.29 0.51
C ASN A 154 16.35 26.99 1.64
N GLU A 155 16.71 25.72 1.86
CA GLU A 155 17.50 25.27 3.01
C GLU A 155 16.84 25.61 4.36
N ASP A 156 15.51 25.62 4.43
CA ASP A 156 14.74 25.91 5.64
C ASP A 156 14.91 24.82 6.72
N LEU A 157 15.34 23.60 6.33
CA LEU A 157 15.65 22.49 7.23
C LEU A 157 17.16 22.40 7.56
N LYS A 158 17.95 23.43 7.24
CA LYS A 158 19.38 23.48 7.58
C LYS A 158 19.58 23.36 9.09
N GLY A 159 20.27 22.30 9.51
CA GLY A 159 20.51 21.98 10.92
C GLY A 159 19.60 20.90 11.50
N VAL A 160 18.63 20.38 10.74
CA VAL A 160 17.86 19.19 11.13
C VAL A 160 18.75 17.95 10.95
N ASP A 161 19.16 17.35 12.07
CA ASP A 161 19.81 16.05 12.07
C ASP A 161 18.75 14.94 12.12
N PHE A 162 18.50 14.33 10.96
CA PHE A 162 17.55 13.22 10.79
C PHE A 162 18.00 11.94 11.51
N ASP A 163 19.27 11.82 11.87
CA ASP A 163 19.77 10.62 12.53
C ASP A 163 19.41 10.63 14.04
N GLN A 164 19.01 11.80 14.57
CA GLN A 164 18.44 11.98 15.91
C GLN A 164 16.93 11.81 15.98
N LEU A 165 16.26 11.62 14.83
CA LEU A 165 14.84 11.34 14.77
C LEU A 165 14.61 9.83 14.85
N GLU A 166 13.54 9.42 15.54
CA GLU A 166 13.15 8.03 15.64
C GLU A 166 12.75 7.51 14.26
N GLY A 167 11.80 8.21 13.61
CA GLY A 167 11.20 7.84 12.34
C GLY A 167 10.50 6.49 12.36
N VAL A 168 9.66 6.24 11.35
CA VAL A 168 8.97 4.96 11.20
C VAL A 168 9.65 4.12 10.12
N LYS A 169 10.00 2.87 10.46
CA LYS A 169 10.50 1.90 9.49
C LYS A 169 9.40 1.48 8.52
N VAL A 170 9.65 1.63 7.22
CA VAL A 170 8.73 1.36 6.12
C VAL A 170 9.45 0.76 4.92
N PHE A 171 8.68 0.30 3.93
CA PHE A 171 9.23 -0.07 2.64
C PHE A 171 9.41 1.16 1.74
N VAL A 172 10.64 1.41 1.29
CA VAL A 172 10.99 2.50 0.38
C VAL A 172 11.43 1.93 -0.97
N PRO A 173 11.03 2.54 -2.09
CA PRO A 173 11.46 2.07 -3.40
C PRO A 173 12.96 2.37 -3.59
N ASN A 174 13.68 1.42 -4.17
CA ASN A 174 15.06 1.61 -4.58
C ASN A 174 15.15 2.47 -5.83
N ALA A 175 16.29 3.15 -5.98
CA ALA A 175 16.61 3.90 -7.19
C ALA A 175 16.52 2.94 -8.40
N LYS A 176 15.59 3.23 -9.31
CA LYS A 176 15.31 2.39 -10.47
C LYS A 176 16.48 2.42 -11.45
N GLN A 177 17.02 1.26 -11.80
CA GLN A 177 17.77 1.11 -13.05
C GLN A 177 16.77 0.92 -14.21
N PRO A 178 16.95 1.60 -15.36
CA PRO A 178 16.07 1.43 -16.51
C PRO A 178 15.92 -0.05 -16.91
N GLY A 179 14.69 -0.50 -17.18
CA GLY A 179 14.40 -1.88 -17.58
C GLY A 179 14.24 -2.90 -16.45
N GLN A 180 14.56 -2.56 -15.20
CA GLN A 180 14.41 -3.47 -14.05
C GLN A 180 13.09 -3.24 -13.28
N PRO A 181 12.52 -4.29 -12.64
CA PRO A 181 11.43 -4.14 -11.68
C PRO A 181 11.82 -3.21 -10.52
N VAL A 182 10.84 -2.47 -9.98
CA VAL A 182 11.06 -1.66 -8.78
C VAL A 182 11.25 -2.61 -7.60
N THR A 183 12.41 -2.55 -6.96
CA THR A 183 12.68 -3.25 -5.69
C THR A 183 12.44 -2.30 -4.52
N PHE A 184 12.15 -2.86 -3.35
CA PHE A 184 11.91 -2.10 -2.12
C PHE A 184 12.88 -2.54 -1.04
N ASP A 185 13.45 -1.58 -0.34
CA ASP A 185 14.25 -1.78 0.86
C ASP A 185 13.54 -1.26 2.10
N VAL A 186 14.06 -1.63 3.28
CA VAL A 186 13.61 -1.00 4.53
C VAL A 186 14.32 0.35 4.67
N GLY A 187 13.54 1.39 4.90
CA GLY A 187 14.03 2.72 5.20
C GLY A 187 13.18 3.38 6.27
N LYS A 188 13.53 4.62 6.63
CA LYS A 188 12.75 5.43 7.57
C LYS A 188 11.99 6.55 6.86
N MET A 189 10.80 6.81 7.34
CA MET A 189 10.06 8.04 7.07
C MET A 189 9.88 8.84 8.35
N TYR A 190 9.97 10.15 8.24
CA TYR A 190 9.90 11.11 9.34
C TYR A 190 8.69 12.00 9.12
N SER A 191 7.86 12.19 10.13
CA SER A 191 6.70 13.07 10.07
C SER A 191 7.12 14.53 10.20
N ALA A 192 6.26 15.45 9.75
CA ALA A 192 6.49 16.86 10.01
C ALA A 192 6.34 17.19 11.50
N ASP A 193 5.49 16.43 12.20
CA ASP A 193 5.20 16.63 13.63
C ASP A 193 6.40 16.22 14.51
N GLU A 194 7.06 15.10 14.20
CA GLU A 194 8.28 14.65 14.87
C GLU A 194 9.41 15.67 14.68
N ILE A 195 9.60 16.15 13.44
CA ILE A 195 10.58 17.20 13.13
C ILE A 195 10.26 18.47 13.92
N ALA A 196 8.99 18.90 13.94
CA ALA A 196 8.57 20.10 14.67
C ALA A 196 8.73 19.96 16.19
N ALA A 197 8.54 18.76 16.74
CA ALA A 197 8.73 18.48 18.17
C ALA A 197 10.21 18.55 18.57
N LYS A 198 11.10 17.99 17.73
CA LYS A 198 12.55 17.99 18.00
C LYS A 198 13.23 19.31 17.65
N TYR A 199 12.77 19.98 16.60
CA TYR A 199 13.32 21.22 16.05
C TYR A 199 12.21 22.28 15.88
N PRO A 200 11.78 22.95 16.97
CA PRO A 200 10.64 23.87 16.93
C PRO A 200 10.81 25.04 15.97
N ASN A 201 12.06 25.47 15.72
CA ASN A 201 12.40 26.55 14.80
C ASN A 201 12.04 26.25 13.34
N VAL A 202 11.94 24.97 12.94
CA VAL A 202 11.60 24.57 11.57
C VAL A 202 10.17 24.06 11.42
N LYS A 203 9.32 24.21 12.45
CA LYS A 203 7.92 23.73 12.43
C LYS A 203 7.13 24.26 11.22
N MET A 204 7.11 25.58 11.03
CA MET A 204 6.39 26.22 9.93
C MET A 204 6.94 25.80 8.55
N PRO A 205 8.28 25.80 8.33
CA PRO A 205 8.85 25.22 7.11
C PRO A 205 8.49 23.76 6.86
N ALA A 206 8.60 22.89 7.87
CA ALA A 206 8.30 21.47 7.73
C ALA A 206 6.83 21.24 7.31
N GLN A 207 5.89 21.96 7.92
CA GLN A 207 4.48 21.92 7.54
C GLN A 207 4.25 22.44 6.11
N ALA A 208 4.91 23.53 5.73
CA ALA A 208 4.79 24.09 4.39
C ALA A 208 5.29 23.10 3.31
N LEU A 209 6.39 22.38 3.56
CA LEU A 209 6.93 21.38 2.65
C LEU A 209 5.96 20.19 2.45
N VAL A 210 5.27 19.76 3.49
CA VAL A 210 4.22 18.73 3.37
C VAL A 210 3.11 19.20 2.45
N SER A 211 2.62 20.43 2.65
CA SER A 211 1.58 21.02 1.79
C SER A 211 2.05 21.15 0.34
N GLN A 212 3.33 21.51 0.11
CA GLN A 212 3.92 21.63 -1.22
C GLN A 212 4.11 20.29 -1.94
N ARG A 213 4.17 19.15 -1.24
CA ARG A 213 4.34 17.86 -1.90
C ARG A 213 3.05 17.35 -2.53
N ASN A 214 1.91 17.57 -1.88
CA ASN A 214 0.64 16.97 -2.28
C ASN A 214 -0.26 18.01 -2.96
N LEU A 215 -0.56 17.80 -4.26
CA LEU A 215 -1.45 18.68 -5.02
C LEU A 215 -2.82 18.84 -4.35
N MET A 216 -3.31 17.81 -3.65
CA MET A 216 -4.55 17.92 -2.88
C MET A 216 -4.41 19.00 -1.80
N HIS A 217 -3.34 18.98 -1.00
CA HIS A 217 -3.13 19.97 0.07
C HIS A 217 -2.82 21.39 -0.46
N GLN A 218 -2.32 21.53 -1.69
CA GLN A 218 -2.15 22.84 -2.34
C GLN A 218 -3.46 23.43 -2.87
N SER A 219 -4.49 22.60 -3.04
CA SER A 219 -5.72 23.01 -3.70
C SER A 219 -6.76 23.46 -2.68
N SER A 220 -7.63 24.38 -3.12
CA SER A 220 -8.73 24.86 -2.29
C SER A 220 -9.67 23.72 -1.90
N GLU A 221 -10.41 23.87 -0.81
CA GLU A 221 -11.38 22.87 -0.37
C GLU A 221 -12.41 22.50 -1.46
N PRO A 222 -13.01 23.45 -2.22
CA PRO A 222 -13.92 23.09 -3.31
C PRO A 222 -13.28 22.27 -4.42
N GLU A 223 -12.02 22.55 -4.76
CA GLU A 223 -11.27 21.79 -5.76
C GLU A 223 -10.99 20.37 -5.28
N ARG A 224 -10.57 20.21 -4.03
CA ARG A 224 -10.38 18.90 -3.39
C ARG A 224 -11.67 18.11 -3.37
N LEU A 225 -12.77 18.73 -2.94
CA LEU A 225 -14.09 18.10 -2.88
C LEU A 225 -14.57 17.67 -4.26
N GLY A 226 -14.47 18.54 -5.26
CA GLY A 226 -14.83 18.22 -6.64
C GLY A 226 -14.04 17.02 -7.18
N ALA A 227 -12.72 17.01 -6.98
CA ALA A 227 -11.87 15.92 -7.42
C ALA A 227 -12.22 14.57 -6.75
N VAL A 228 -12.51 14.57 -5.44
CA VAL A 228 -12.93 13.37 -4.71
C VAL A 228 -14.31 12.90 -5.15
N VAL A 229 -15.28 13.81 -5.34
CA VAL A 229 -16.63 13.46 -5.82
C VAL A 229 -16.59 12.87 -7.23
N ASP A 230 -15.81 13.46 -8.14
CA ASP A 230 -15.63 12.93 -9.48
C ASP A 230 -14.94 11.57 -9.48
N ALA A 231 -13.96 11.36 -8.60
CA ALA A 231 -13.34 10.06 -8.41
C ALA A 231 -14.32 8.99 -7.94
N LEU A 232 -15.21 9.32 -6.98
CA LEU A 232 -16.27 8.43 -6.52
C LEU A 232 -17.23 8.06 -7.65
N ARG A 233 -17.59 9.03 -8.50
CA ARG A 233 -18.46 8.81 -9.66
C ARG A 233 -17.80 7.92 -10.71
N GLU A 234 -16.56 8.20 -11.08
CA GLU A 234 -15.79 7.42 -12.07
C GLU A 234 -15.61 5.97 -11.61
N LEU A 235 -15.30 5.78 -10.33
CA LEU A 235 -15.13 4.46 -9.72
C LEU A 235 -16.45 3.77 -9.36
N ARG A 236 -17.60 4.43 -9.62
CA ARG A 236 -18.95 3.94 -9.28
C ARG A 236 -19.08 3.53 -7.81
N VAL A 237 -18.45 4.27 -6.91
CA VAL A 237 -18.51 4.00 -5.47
C VAL A 237 -19.88 4.46 -4.94
N PRO A 238 -20.76 3.54 -4.52
CA PRO A 238 -22.12 3.90 -4.11
C PRO A 238 -22.10 4.72 -2.82
N LYS A 239 -23.18 5.44 -2.52
CA LYS A 239 -23.41 5.88 -1.13
C LYS A 239 -23.79 4.64 -0.29
N PRO A 240 -23.36 4.55 0.99
CA PRO A 240 -23.71 3.42 1.85
C PRO A 240 -25.22 3.11 1.86
N ASP A 241 -26.06 4.13 1.98
CA ASP A 241 -27.53 3.98 2.01
C ASP A 241 -28.11 3.33 0.75
N TRP A 242 -27.49 3.52 -0.42
CA TRP A 242 -27.98 2.99 -1.69
C TRP A 242 -27.82 1.46 -1.79
N VAL A 243 -26.87 0.91 -1.05
CA VAL A 243 -26.56 -0.53 -1.07
C VAL A 243 -26.92 -1.23 0.23
N TRP A 244 -27.29 -0.48 1.27
CA TRP A 244 -27.62 -1.01 2.60
C TRP A 244 -28.62 -2.16 2.57
N GLY A 245 -29.75 -1.98 1.87
CA GLY A 245 -30.81 -2.99 1.78
C GLY A 245 -30.43 -4.26 0.99
N ARG A 246 -29.33 -4.23 0.23
CA ARG A 246 -28.87 -5.37 -0.60
C ARG A 246 -27.66 -6.06 0.00
N ASN A 247 -26.72 -5.29 0.54
CA ASN A 247 -25.47 -5.78 1.09
C ASN A 247 -24.92 -4.80 2.14
N GLN A 248 -25.23 -5.08 3.42
CA GLN A 248 -24.83 -4.25 4.55
C GLN A 248 -23.30 -4.21 4.73
N ILE A 249 -22.61 -5.33 4.52
CA ILE A 249 -21.14 -5.43 4.60
C ILE A 249 -20.50 -4.52 3.55
N HIS A 250 -21.01 -4.52 2.32
CA HIS A 250 -20.51 -3.64 1.28
C HIS A 250 -20.81 -2.16 1.57
N ALA A 251 -21.94 -1.87 2.22
CA ALA A 251 -22.26 -0.52 2.68
C ALA A 251 -21.24 -0.03 3.72
N VAL A 252 -20.91 -0.86 4.71
CA VAL A 252 -19.90 -0.56 5.75
C VAL A 252 -18.51 -0.36 5.12
N GLN A 253 -18.12 -1.25 4.19
CA GLN A 253 -16.86 -1.12 3.46
C GLN A 253 -16.75 0.23 2.75
N THR A 254 -17.86 0.66 2.14
CA THR A 254 -17.96 1.91 1.40
C THR A 254 -17.95 3.11 2.33
N HIS A 255 -18.58 3.03 3.50
CA HIS A 255 -18.52 4.06 4.52
C HIS A 255 -17.07 4.30 4.98
N MET A 256 -16.35 3.24 5.38
CA MET A 256 -14.94 3.31 5.76
C MET A 256 -14.06 3.88 4.64
N ALA A 257 -14.24 3.40 3.40
CA ALA A 257 -13.43 3.84 2.26
C ALA A 257 -13.64 5.33 1.95
N ARG A 258 -14.88 5.81 2.01
CA ARG A 258 -15.21 7.23 1.81
C ARG A 258 -14.61 8.07 2.94
N HIS A 259 -14.76 7.65 4.19
CA HIS A 259 -14.14 8.37 5.32
C HIS A 259 -12.64 8.55 5.15
N MET A 260 -11.90 7.45 4.92
CA MET A 260 -10.45 7.49 4.70
C MET A 260 -10.04 8.41 3.54
N ALA A 261 -10.78 8.38 2.43
CA ALA A 261 -10.49 9.23 1.27
C ALA A 261 -10.72 10.72 1.54
N PHE A 262 -11.77 11.06 2.29
CA PHE A 262 -12.03 12.45 2.68
C PHE A 262 -11.03 12.94 3.73
N ALA A 263 -10.69 12.09 4.70
CA ALA A 263 -9.78 12.43 5.78
C ALA A 263 -8.34 12.66 5.26
N SER A 264 -7.82 11.80 4.38
CA SER A 264 -6.45 11.96 3.85
C SER A 264 -6.27 13.23 3.01
N THR A 265 -7.37 13.75 2.46
CA THR A 265 -7.39 14.96 1.65
C THR A 265 -7.71 16.20 2.49
N GLY A 266 -7.92 16.05 3.80
CA GLY A 266 -8.27 17.14 4.72
C GLY A 266 -9.65 17.73 4.48
N LEU A 267 -10.59 16.92 3.95
CA LEU A 267 -12.00 17.27 3.76
C LEU A 267 -12.88 16.87 4.96
N THR A 268 -12.33 16.10 5.90
CA THR A 268 -12.94 15.86 7.21
C THR A 268 -11.85 15.75 8.26
N ASN A 269 -12.14 16.24 9.46
CA ASN A 269 -11.36 16.07 10.68
C ASN A 269 -12.14 15.31 11.76
N GLN A 270 -13.33 14.81 11.42
CA GLN A 270 -14.16 14.05 12.35
C GLN A 270 -13.57 12.66 12.54
N SER A 271 -13.64 12.15 13.77
CA SER A 271 -13.35 10.75 14.06
C SER A 271 -14.39 9.83 13.40
N PHE A 272 -13.92 8.69 12.92
CA PHE A 272 -14.74 7.65 12.35
C PHE A 272 -15.49 6.91 13.45
N HIS A 273 -16.78 6.68 13.23
CA HIS A 273 -17.58 5.83 14.10
C HIS A 273 -18.51 4.93 13.29
N PHE A 274 -18.58 3.66 13.65
CA PHE A 274 -19.62 2.77 13.16
C PHE A 274 -20.94 3.09 13.88
N SER A 275 -21.99 3.27 13.08
CA SER A 275 -23.36 3.37 13.58
C SER A 275 -23.81 2.07 14.26
N ALA A 276 -24.85 2.14 15.08
CA ALA A 276 -25.43 0.97 15.74
C ALA A 276 -25.87 -0.11 14.74
N SER A 277 -26.39 0.29 13.57
CA SER A 277 -26.79 -0.63 12.51
C SER A 277 -25.59 -1.31 11.84
N GLU A 278 -24.48 -0.59 11.62
CA GLU A 278 -23.24 -1.17 11.11
C GLU A 278 -22.61 -2.14 12.10
N ARG A 279 -22.57 -1.77 13.39
CA ARG A 279 -22.11 -2.65 14.47
C ARG A 279 -22.92 -3.94 14.51
N LYS A 280 -24.26 -3.84 14.39
CA LYS A 280 -25.14 -5.01 14.32
C LYS A 280 -24.88 -5.87 13.07
N ALA A 281 -24.68 -5.25 11.91
CA ALA A 281 -24.38 -5.96 10.67
C ALA A 281 -23.03 -6.71 10.74
N MET A 282 -22.08 -6.21 11.52
CA MET A 282 -20.76 -6.82 11.71
C MET A 282 -20.66 -7.75 12.91
N ALA A 283 -21.70 -7.86 13.75
CA ALA A 283 -21.62 -8.49 15.07
C ALA A 283 -21.18 -9.97 15.03
N ASN A 284 -21.48 -10.68 13.93
CA ASN A 284 -21.16 -12.10 13.76
C ASN A 284 -19.92 -12.35 12.90
N LEU A 285 -19.25 -11.31 12.41
CA LEU A 285 -18.07 -11.46 11.57
C LEU A 285 -16.88 -11.93 12.39
N GLN A 286 -16.17 -12.92 11.84
CA GLN A 286 -14.91 -13.37 12.41
C GLN A 286 -13.80 -12.33 12.17
N PRO A 287 -12.72 -12.34 12.98
CA PRO A 287 -11.60 -11.42 12.80
C PRO A 287 -11.02 -11.38 11.38
N ASP A 288 -10.95 -12.52 10.69
CA ASP A 288 -10.45 -12.59 9.30
C ASP A 288 -11.39 -11.91 8.29
N GLU A 289 -12.70 -11.91 8.56
CA GLU A 289 -13.69 -11.20 7.75
C GLU A 289 -13.61 -9.69 7.99
N LEU A 290 -13.43 -9.27 9.25
CA LEU A 290 -13.15 -7.87 9.60
C LEU A 290 -11.85 -7.39 8.94
N GLN A 291 -10.80 -8.22 8.98
CA GLN A 291 -9.53 -7.95 8.30
C GLN A 291 -9.71 -7.77 6.80
N THR A 292 -10.46 -8.67 6.16
CA THR A 292 -10.77 -8.62 4.73
C THR A 292 -11.56 -7.36 4.39
N MET A 293 -12.53 -7.01 5.24
CA MET A 293 -13.33 -5.80 5.12
C MET A 293 -12.45 -4.55 5.14
N PHE A 294 -11.60 -4.42 6.16
CA PHE A 294 -10.68 -3.31 6.34
C PHE A 294 -9.73 -3.17 5.14
N VAL A 295 -9.10 -4.27 4.70
CA VAL A 295 -8.16 -4.26 3.57
C VAL A 295 -8.84 -3.82 2.27
N LYS A 296 -10.07 -4.27 2.02
CA LYS A 296 -10.85 -3.85 0.84
C LYS A 296 -11.17 -2.35 0.91
N SER A 297 -11.54 -1.84 2.08
CA SER A 297 -11.83 -0.42 2.28
C SER A 297 -10.61 0.48 2.12
N VAL A 298 -9.45 0.11 2.68
CA VAL A 298 -8.18 0.83 2.49
C VAL A 298 -7.79 0.86 1.02
N SER A 299 -7.93 -0.28 0.32
CA SER A 299 -7.60 -0.38 -1.10
C SER A 299 -8.51 0.50 -1.96
N LEU A 300 -9.81 0.56 -1.63
CA LEU A 300 -10.76 1.42 -2.30
C LEU A 300 -10.47 2.90 -2.03
N ALA A 301 -10.21 3.28 -0.78
CA ALA A 301 -9.82 4.65 -0.39
C ALA A 301 -8.58 5.13 -1.16
N SER A 302 -7.52 4.31 -1.18
CA SER A 302 -6.30 4.64 -1.94
C SER A 302 -6.58 4.79 -3.45
N LYS A 303 -7.47 3.96 -4.01
CA LYS A 303 -7.90 4.08 -5.42
C LYS A 303 -8.67 5.38 -5.67
N ILE A 304 -9.56 5.78 -4.76
CA ILE A 304 -10.28 7.06 -4.83
C ILE A 304 -9.28 8.22 -4.84
N ASN A 305 -8.34 8.26 -3.90
CA ASN A 305 -7.37 9.35 -3.78
C ASN A 305 -6.41 9.46 -4.97
N ARG A 306 -5.95 8.33 -5.50
CA ARG A 306 -5.15 8.30 -6.74
C ARG A 306 -5.93 8.87 -7.92
N THR A 307 -7.21 8.49 -8.06
CA THR A 307 -8.09 9.01 -9.11
C THR A 307 -8.36 10.50 -8.93
N ALA A 308 -8.62 10.94 -7.70
CA ALA A 308 -8.86 12.35 -7.36
C ALA A 308 -7.62 13.20 -7.66
N SER A 309 -6.43 12.75 -7.24
CA SER A 309 -5.16 13.44 -7.52
C SER A 309 -4.90 13.58 -9.02
N ARG A 310 -5.19 12.53 -9.80
CA ARG A 310 -5.08 12.55 -11.26
C ARG A 310 -6.07 13.54 -11.89
N LYS A 311 -7.33 13.57 -11.43
CA LYS A 311 -8.34 14.53 -11.90
C LYS A 311 -7.91 15.96 -11.62
N LEU A 312 -7.47 16.22 -10.39
CA LEU A 312 -7.02 17.54 -9.97
C LEU A 312 -5.80 18.00 -10.80
N TYR A 313 -4.86 17.09 -11.07
CA TYR A 313 -3.73 17.38 -11.96
C TYR A 313 -4.17 17.74 -13.38
N GLN A 314 -5.13 17.00 -13.94
CA GLN A 314 -5.70 17.30 -15.27
C GLN A 314 -6.40 18.67 -15.28
N MET A 315 -7.21 18.98 -14.27
CA MET A 315 -7.89 20.26 -14.14
C MET A 315 -6.90 21.43 -14.08
N LYS A 316 -5.87 21.35 -13.23
CA LYS A 316 -4.84 22.40 -13.11
C LYS A 316 -4.01 22.55 -14.39
N THR A 317 -3.75 21.47 -15.10
CA THR A 317 -3.02 21.51 -16.38
C THR A 317 -3.87 22.15 -17.50
N GLN A 318 -5.16 21.82 -17.57
CA GLN A 318 -6.09 22.42 -18.54
C GLN A 318 -6.31 23.91 -18.27
N GLN A 319 -6.46 24.32 -17.00
CA GLN A 319 -6.56 25.74 -16.63
C GLN A 319 -5.32 26.53 -17.03
N LYS A 320 -4.11 25.96 -16.86
CA LYS A 320 -2.87 26.59 -17.32
C LYS A 320 -2.80 26.77 -18.83
N MET A 321 -3.38 25.85 -19.61
CA MET A 321 -3.46 25.98 -21.07
C MET A 321 -4.53 26.98 -21.53
N GLN A 322 -5.53 27.29 -20.70
CA GLN A 322 -6.61 28.24 -21.01
C GLN A 322 -6.30 29.68 -20.53
N GLN A 323 -5.27 29.89 -19.72
CA GLN A 323 -4.83 31.25 -19.38
C GLN A 323 -4.10 31.87 -20.58
N PRO A 324 -4.54 33.03 -21.11
CA PRO A 324 -3.81 33.72 -22.15
C PRO A 324 -2.43 34.09 -21.60
N VAL A 325 -1.38 33.68 -22.33
CA VAL A 325 -0.01 34.11 -22.05
C VAL A 325 -0.02 35.63 -22.03
N LYS A 326 0.17 36.25 -20.85
CA LYS A 326 0.48 37.68 -20.78
C LYS A 326 1.82 37.86 -21.47
N THR A 327 1.78 38.19 -22.75
CA THR A 327 2.92 38.74 -23.47
C THR A 327 3.35 39.98 -22.71
N LYS A 328 4.52 39.92 -22.07
CA LYS A 328 5.19 41.12 -21.57
C LYS A 328 5.27 42.10 -22.74
N ALA A 329 4.67 43.28 -22.58
CA ALA A 329 4.87 44.37 -23.51
C ALA A 329 6.39 44.61 -23.63
N LYS A 330 6.91 44.59 -24.86
CA LYS A 330 8.24 45.11 -25.13
C LYS A 330 8.16 46.62 -24.95
N GLU A 331 8.76 47.13 -23.87
CA GLU A 331 9.13 48.53 -23.79
C GLU A 331 10.16 48.82 -24.90
N ARG A 332 9.87 49.85 -25.69
CA ARG A 332 10.82 50.52 -26.59
C ARG A 332 10.59 52.02 -26.49
#